data_AF-A0A1L5KY87-F1
#
_entry.id   AF-A0A1L5KY87-F1
#
_cell.length_a   1.000
_cell.length_b   1.000
_cell.length_c   1.000
_cell.angle_alpha   90.00
_cell.angle_beta   90.00
_cell.angle_gamma   90.00
#
_symmetry.space_group_name_H-M   'P 1'
#
loop_
_entity.id
_entity.type
_entity.pdbx_description
1 polymer ?
#
loop_
_entity_poly.entity_id
_entity_poly.type
_entity_poly.pdbx_seq_one_letter_code
_entity_poly.pdbx_strand_id
1 'polypeptide(L)'
;YQDIYPIDFNADMPGIEKEVERVLELWINAGVTIFRIDNPHTKPVRFWQDVIAAVTKKHPEILFLAEAFTRPGMMRALSYVGFTQSHCYFPWRNTKEELGKYLETTNGDDGYYQHNTFWPTTPDILTAYVRDNGIAGHAVRAVLAAMGSPSWGIYNGFELIENKQRPGFEEQIDNEKYEVKVRDWSAADKYGIAELLTNLNRVRREHPKAFSYHNLTVLESSDPNILAFARHTPAELTGTDKPETLIVVVNLDGHEAHQAMVHLELPDYGIDPKWGAHIHDELTGR
;
A
#
# COMPACT_ATOMS: atom_id res chain seq x y z
N TYR A 1 -7.67 15.24 -19.68
CA TYR A 1 -7.85 16.46 -18.90
C TYR A 1 -7.88 17.66 -19.84
N GLN A 2 -9.07 18.16 -20.17
CA GLN A 2 -9.26 19.35 -21.02
C GLN A 2 -9.20 20.66 -20.22
N ASP A 3 -9.16 20.54 -18.90
CA ASP A 3 -9.29 21.56 -17.86
C ASP A 3 -7.95 22.03 -17.27
N ILE A 4 -6.84 21.40 -17.66
CA ILE A 4 -5.48 21.74 -17.21
C ILE A 4 -4.49 21.78 -18.37
N TYR A 5 -3.45 22.62 -18.23
CA TYR A 5 -2.33 22.68 -19.16
C TYR A 5 -1.07 22.04 -18.56
N PRO A 6 -0.29 21.27 -19.34
CA PRO A 6 1.02 20.79 -18.90
C PRO A 6 2.02 21.95 -18.82
N ILE A 7 3.00 21.81 -17.93
CA ILE A 7 4.10 22.76 -17.78
C ILE A 7 5.17 22.46 -18.85
N ASP A 8 5.65 23.49 -19.55
CA ASP A 8 6.81 23.40 -20.45
C ASP A 8 8.11 23.64 -19.67
N PHE A 9 8.76 22.55 -19.28
CA PHE A 9 10.03 22.59 -18.55
C PHE A 9 11.23 23.04 -19.39
N ASN A 10 11.11 23.07 -20.72
CA ASN A 10 12.22 23.49 -21.59
C ASN A 10 12.35 25.02 -21.67
N ALA A 11 11.27 25.75 -21.39
CA ALA A 11 11.25 27.20 -21.47
C ALA A 11 12.09 27.85 -20.36
N ASP A 12 12.01 27.35 -19.12
CA ASP A 12 12.74 27.88 -17.97
C ASP A 12 12.81 26.87 -16.80
N MET A 13 13.56 25.78 -16.95
CA MET A 13 13.74 24.77 -15.89
C MET A 13 14.19 25.40 -14.54
N PRO A 14 15.23 26.26 -14.49
CA PRO A 14 15.69 26.81 -13.21
C PRO A 14 14.65 27.70 -12.52
N GLY A 15 13.89 28.48 -13.29
CA GLY A 15 12.78 29.28 -12.75
C GLY A 15 11.67 28.42 -12.18
N ILE A 16 11.31 27.33 -12.88
CA ILE A 16 10.30 26.37 -12.43
C ILE A 16 10.74 25.64 -11.16
N GLU A 17 11.98 25.16 -11.09
CA GLU A 17 12.56 24.52 -9.89
C GLU A 17 12.49 25.45 -8.69
N LYS A 18 12.95 26.70 -8.85
CA LYS A 18 12.93 27.70 -7.78
C LYS A 18 11.52 28.01 -7.29
N GLU A 19 10.55 28.13 -8.19
CA GLU A 19 9.17 28.42 -7.80
C GLU A 19 8.51 27.22 -7.11
N VAL A 20 8.77 25.99 -7.59
CA VAL A 20 8.27 24.77 -6.94
C VAL A 20 8.89 24.60 -5.55
N GLU A 21 10.19 24.81 -5.40
CA GLU A 21 10.84 24.83 -4.08
C GLU A 21 10.19 25.86 -3.15
N ARG A 22 9.90 27.07 -3.64
CA ARG A 22 9.23 28.12 -2.86
C ARG A 22 7.83 27.70 -2.41
N VAL A 23 7.07 27.02 -3.28
CA VAL A 23 5.72 26.50 -2.96
C VAL A 23 5.79 25.35 -1.95
N LEU A 24 6.75 24.43 -2.08
CA LEU A 24 6.95 23.36 -1.09
C LEU A 24 7.32 23.95 0.27
N GLU A 25 8.26 24.90 0.29
CA GLU A 25 8.69 25.61 1.50
C GLU A 25 7.53 26.32 2.21
N LEU A 26 6.60 26.91 1.46
CA LEU A 26 5.38 27.51 2.04
C LEU A 26 4.58 26.50 2.87
N TRP A 27 4.38 25.29 2.35
CA TRP A 27 3.60 24.24 3.03
C TRP A 27 4.39 23.59 4.16
N ILE A 28 5.70 23.42 4.00
CA ILE A 28 6.59 22.94 5.07
C ILE A 28 6.54 23.89 6.27
N ASN A 29 6.62 25.20 6.04
CA ASN A 29 6.46 26.21 7.10
C ASN A 29 5.07 26.21 7.74
N ALA A 30 4.05 25.68 7.07
CA ALA A 30 2.73 25.45 7.62
C ALA A 30 2.59 24.09 8.35
N GLY A 31 3.66 23.29 8.43
CA GLY A 31 3.71 22.01 9.14
C GLY A 31 3.44 20.77 8.27
N VAL A 32 3.39 20.90 6.95
CA VAL A 32 3.22 19.75 6.04
C VAL A 32 4.55 18.99 5.92
N THR A 33 4.55 17.71 6.30
CA THR A 33 5.76 16.85 6.27
C THR A 33 5.74 15.79 5.18
N ILE A 34 4.63 15.62 4.45
CA ILE A 34 4.48 14.59 3.41
C ILE A 34 3.78 15.20 2.20
N PHE A 35 4.35 14.97 1.01
CA PHE A 35 3.79 15.40 -0.27
C PHE A 35 3.48 14.18 -1.15
N ARG A 36 2.19 13.98 -1.46
CA ARG A 36 1.75 13.03 -2.51
C ARG A 36 1.77 13.74 -3.85
N ILE A 37 2.76 13.40 -4.68
CA ILE A 37 3.03 14.06 -5.96
C ILE A 37 2.25 13.38 -7.07
N ASP A 38 1.41 14.16 -7.76
CA ASP A 38 0.55 13.71 -8.85
C ASP A 38 1.34 13.45 -10.15
N ASN A 39 1.16 12.25 -10.72
CA ASN A 39 1.70 11.85 -12.01
C ASN A 39 3.15 12.34 -12.29
N PRO A 40 4.14 12.11 -11.40
CA PRO A 40 5.49 12.66 -11.55
C PRO A 40 6.20 12.16 -12.81
N HIS A 41 5.80 10.99 -13.33
CA HIS A 41 6.30 10.40 -14.57
C HIS A 41 5.97 11.20 -15.84
N THR A 42 5.08 12.19 -15.75
CA THR A 42 4.77 13.12 -16.84
C THR A 42 5.66 14.36 -16.85
N LYS A 43 6.55 14.50 -15.85
CA LYS A 43 7.50 15.60 -15.68
C LYS A 43 8.92 15.05 -15.83
N PRO A 44 9.92 15.86 -16.19
CA PRO A 44 11.29 15.39 -16.34
C PRO A 44 11.81 14.74 -15.05
N VAL A 45 12.43 13.57 -15.15
CA VAL A 45 13.02 12.89 -13.99
C VAL A 45 14.10 13.75 -13.33
N ARG A 46 14.87 14.50 -14.13
CA ARG A 46 15.91 15.42 -13.64
C ARG A 46 15.34 16.53 -12.75
N PHE A 47 14.18 17.08 -13.11
CA PHE A 47 13.50 18.10 -12.31
C PHE A 47 13.20 17.58 -10.90
N TRP A 48 12.67 16.36 -10.78
CA TRP A 48 12.40 15.76 -9.48
C TRP A 48 13.67 15.50 -8.67
N GLN A 49 14.74 15.04 -9.33
CA GLN A 49 16.03 14.85 -8.68
C GLN A 49 16.51 16.13 -7.99
N ASP A 50 16.42 17.27 -8.67
CA ASP A 50 16.92 18.55 -8.17
C ASP A 50 16.03 19.13 -7.08
N VAL A 51 14.72 19.15 -7.30
CA VAL A 51 13.76 19.65 -6.29
C VAL A 51 13.82 18.82 -5.01
N ILE A 52 13.81 17.48 -5.11
CA ILE A 52 13.84 16.62 -3.94
C ILE A 52 15.18 16.78 -3.20
N ALA A 53 16.31 16.78 -3.92
CA ALA A 53 17.62 16.99 -3.29
C ALA A 53 17.71 18.35 -2.57
N ALA A 54 17.17 19.41 -3.15
CA ALA A 54 17.17 20.74 -2.56
C ALA A 54 16.30 20.82 -1.29
N VAL A 55 15.11 20.20 -1.31
CA VAL A 55 14.21 20.15 -0.14
C VAL A 55 14.79 19.27 0.96
N THR A 56 15.17 18.03 0.66
CA THR A 56 15.69 17.07 1.64
C THR A 56 16.98 17.56 2.30
N LYS A 57 17.79 18.37 1.62
CA LYS A 57 18.98 19.01 2.21
C LYS A 57 18.63 19.98 3.36
N LYS A 58 17.49 20.66 3.28
CA LYS A 58 17.02 21.62 4.30
C LYS A 58 16.10 20.95 5.32
N HIS A 59 15.27 20.03 4.86
CA HIS A 59 14.18 19.38 5.59
C HIS A 59 14.25 17.85 5.38
N PRO A 60 15.21 17.16 6.02
CA PRO A 60 15.44 15.73 5.80
C PRO A 60 14.28 14.83 6.26
N GLU A 61 13.36 15.36 7.06
CA GLU A 61 12.15 14.68 7.52
C GLU A 61 11.02 14.62 6.50
N ILE A 62 11.11 15.37 5.39
CA ILE A 62 10.05 15.45 4.38
C ILE A 62 10.00 14.19 3.52
N LEU A 63 8.80 13.63 3.37
CA LEU A 63 8.54 12.46 2.54
C LEU A 63 7.79 12.83 1.26
N PHE A 64 8.13 12.17 0.16
CA PHE A 64 7.53 12.31 -1.15
C PHE A 64 6.98 10.96 -1.62
N LEU A 65 5.67 10.91 -1.87
CA LEU A 65 4.99 9.75 -2.45
C LEU A 65 4.75 10.00 -3.95
N ALA A 66 5.35 9.17 -4.81
CA ALA A 66 5.15 9.22 -6.25
C ALA A 66 3.85 8.51 -6.66
N GLU A 67 2.89 9.23 -7.22
CA GLU A 67 1.73 8.62 -7.88
C GLU A 67 2.03 8.29 -9.34
N ALA A 68 2.74 7.17 -9.57
CA ALA A 68 3.21 6.81 -10.90
C ALA A 68 2.74 5.42 -11.34
N PHE A 69 1.56 5.34 -11.94
CA PHE A 69 1.06 4.13 -12.62
C PHE A 69 1.59 4.05 -14.06
N THR A 70 2.90 3.82 -14.20
CA THR A 70 3.60 3.78 -15.49
C THR A 70 4.42 2.50 -15.63
N ARG A 71 5.28 2.37 -16.65
CA ARG A 71 6.14 1.17 -16.82
C ARG A 71 7.19 1.06 -15.68
N PRO A 72 7.61 -0.16 -15.31
CA PRO A 72 8.53 -0.37 -14.18
C PRO A 72 9.82 0.45 -14.26
N GLY A 73 10.42 0.59 -15.44
CA GLY A 73 11.66 1.36 -15.60
C GLY A 73 11.55 2.82 -15.15
N MET A 74 10.40 3.47 -15.39
CA MET A 74 10.17 4.85 -14.97
C MET A 74 9.85 4.94 -13.47
N MET A 75 9.07 4.00 -12.93
CA MET A 75 8.81 3.93 -11.48
C MET A 75 10.10 3.78 -10.67
N ARG A 76 11.02 2.92 -11.14
CA ARG A 76 12.34 2.77 -10.54
C ARG A 76 13.18 4.04 -10.66
N ALA A 77 13.18 4.68 -11.83
CA ALA A 77 13.91 5.93 -12.03
C ALA A 77 13.46 7.02 -11.05
N LEU A 78 12.14 7.16 -10.82
CA LEU A 78 11.59 8.08 -9.82
C LEU A 78 12.05 7.75 -8.41
N SER A 79 12.05 6.46 -8.04
CA SER A 79 12.51 6.04 -6.71
C SER A 79 14.01 6.36 -6.51
N TYR A 80 14.85 6.13 -7.54
CA TYR A 80 16.28 6.48 -7.49
C TYR A 80 16.57 7.97 -7.38
N VAL A 81 15.71 8.84 -7.91
CA VAL A 81 15.91 10.30 -7.80
C VAL A 81 15.39 10.90 -6.49
N GLY A 82 14.93 10.07 -5.55
CA GLY A 82 14.69 10.47 -4.16
C GLY A 82 13.24 10.41 -3.69
N PHE A 83 12.31 9.89 -4.50
CA PHE A 83 10.96 9.62 -4.00
C PHE A 83 11.02 8.55 -2.89
N THR A 84 10.49 8.90 -1.72
CA THR A 84 10.57 8.07 -0.52
C THR A 84 9.57 6.92 -0.55
N GLN A 85 8.42 7.12 -1.20
CA GLN A 85 7.40 6.09 -1.41
C GLN A 85 6.86 6.13 -2.85
N SER A 86 6.31 5.01 -3.29
CA SER A 86 5.71 4.86 -4.61
C SER A 86 4.32 4.22 -4.53
N HIS A 87 3.36 4.78 -5.26
CA HIS A 87 2.18 4.01 -5.68
C HIS A 87 2.62 2.81 -6.52
N CYS A 88 1.77 1.80 -6.59
CA CYS A 88 2.18 0.48 -7.07
C CYS A 88 1.01 -0.26 -7.74
N TYR A 89 1.28 -1.40 -8.38
CA TYR A 89 0.26 -2.14 -9.14
C TYR A 89 -0.66 -3.01 -8.29
N PHE A 90 -0.61 -2.87 -6.96
CA PHE A 90 -1.40 -3.67 -6.03
C PHE A 90 -2.88 -3.81 -6.41
N PRO A 91 -3.64 -2.74 -6.79
CA PRO A 91 -5.06 -2.87 -7.15
C PRO A 91 -5.37 -3.89 -8.25
N TRP A 92 -4.42 -4.11 -9.16
CA TRP A 92 -4.55 -5.01 -10.32
C TRP A 92 -3.82 -6.34 -10.14
N ARG A 93 -3.49 -6.72 -8.90
CA ARG A 93 -3.01 -8.06 -8.55
C ARG A 93 -4.07 -8.68 -7.65
N ASN A 94 -4.79 -9.68 -8.15
CA ASN A 94 -5.99 -10.21 -7.47
C ASN A 94 -5.94 -11.73 -7.29
N THR A 95 -5.23 -12.46 -8.15
CA THR A 95 -5.07 -13.91 -7.98
C THR A 95 -3.92 -14.22 -7.00
N LYS A 96 -3.91 -15.44 -6.44
CA LYS A 96 -2.81 -15.92 -5.59
C LYS A 96 -1.45 -15.86 -6.29
N GLU A 97 -1.39 -16.24 -7.57
CA GLU A 97 -0.14 -16.19 -8.35
C GLU A 97 0.36 -14.75 -8.52
N GLU A 98 -0.54 -13.84 -8.93
CA GLU A 98 -0.23 -12.43 -9.11
C GLU A 98 0.23 -11.77 -7.82
N LEU A 99 -0.52 -12.00 -6.72
CA LEU A 99 -0.23 -11.43 -5.42
C LEU A 99 1.03 -12.04 -4.80
N GLY A 100 1.22 -13.36 -4.87
CA GLY A 100 2.39 -14.04 -4.34
C GLY A 100 3.67 -13.49 -4.98
N LYS A 101 3.73 -13.49 -6.31
CA LYS A 101 4.87 -12.90 -7.05
C LYS A 101 5.06 -11.43 -6.72
N TYR A 102 3.98 -10.67 -6.61
CA TYR A 102 4.07 -9.23 -6.33
C TYR A 102 4.53 -8.92 -4.91
N LEU A 103 4.09 -9.69 -3.91
CA LEU A 103 4.55 -9.58 -2.54
C LEU A 103 6.04 -9.87 -2.42
N GLU A 104 6.52 -10.95 -3.07
CA GLU A 104 7.96 -11.26 -3.14
C GLU A 104 8.76 -10.14 -3.80
N THR A 105 8.23 -9.58 -4.90
CA THR A 105 8.91 -8.48 -5.61
C THR A 105 9.00 -7.25 -4.70
N THR A 106 7.89 -6.82 -4.13
CA THR A 106 7.79 -5.56 -3.36
C THR A 106 8.37 -5.63 -1.96
N ASN A 107 8.60 -6.84 -1.43
CA ASN A 107 9.23 -7.08 -0.13
C ASN A 107 10.59 -7.83 -0.24
N GLY A 108 11.19 -7.84 -1.44
CA GLY A 108 12.50 -8.43 -1.70
C GLY A 108 13.53 -7.36 -2.06
N ASP A 109 14.33 -7.62 -3.10
CA ASP A 109 15.40 -6.71 -3.53
C ASP A 109 14.88 -5.35 -4.02
N ASP A 110 13.67 -5.27 -4.57
CA ASP A 110 13.09 -3.98 -4.97
C ASP A 110 12.81 -3.08 -3.77
N GLY A 111 12.63 -3.67 -2.57
CA GLY A 111 12.45 -2.94 -1.32
C GLY A 111 13.65 -2.06 -0.95
N TYR A 112 14.85 -2.32 -1.50
CA TYR A 112 16.06 -1.52 -1.21
C TYR A 112 16.01 -0.13 -1.82
N TYR A 113 15.20 0.06 -2.86
CA TYR A 113 15.14 1.32 -3.60
C TYR A 113 13.72 1.82 -3.85
N GLN A 114 12.69 0.98 -3.77
CA GLN A 114 11.29 1.36 -4.02
C GLN A 114 10.36 0.88 -2.90
N HIS A 115 9.97 1.80 -2.03
CA HIS A 115 9.02 1.54 -0.96
C HIS A 115 7.58 1.67 -1.46
N ASN A 116 6.99 0.53 -1.82
CA ASN A 116 5.62 0.49 -2.37
C ASN A 116 4.58 0.75 -1.28
N THR A 117 3.66 1.66 -1.53
CA THR A 117 2.49 1.91 -0.67
C THR A 117 1.25 1.25 -1.27
N PHE A 118 0.58 0.40 -0.49
CA PHE A 118 -0.56 -0.37 -0.97
C PHE A 118 -1.87 0.38 -0.73
N TRP A 119 -2.49 0.84 -1.83
CA TRP A 119 -3.81 1.46 -1.83
C TRP A 119 -4.78 0.52 -2.54
N PRO A 120 -5.78 -0.08 -1.87
CA PRO A 120 -6.80 -0.90 -2.53
C PRO A 120 -7.60 -0.16 -3.58
N THR A 121 -7.91 1.10 -3.28
CA THR A 121 -8.68 2.01 -4.13
C THR A 121 -8.10 3.42 -4.05
N THR A 122 -8.37 4.22 -5.07
CA THR A 122 -8.10 5.66 -5.11
C THR A 122 -9.32 6.35 -5.75
N PRO A 123 -9.40 7.69 -5.79
CA PRO A 123 -10.44 8.38 -6.56
C PRO A 123 -10.51 7.97 -8.04
N ASP A 124 -9.41 7.44 -8.58
CA ASP A 124 -9.26 7.04 -9.98
C ASP A 124 -9.26 5.52 -10.19
N ILE A 125 -9.23 4.74 -9.09
CA ILE A 125 -9.07 3.29 -9.12
C ILE A 125 -10.09 2.62 -8.19
N LEU A 126 -11.03 1.93 -8.80
CA LEU A 126 -11.93 0.96 -8.23
C LEU A 126 -11.88 -0.23 -9.18
N THR A 127 -11.20 -1.32 -8.82
CA THR A 127 -11.04 -2.48 -9.72
C THR A 127 -12.26 -3.40 -9.68
N ALA A 128 -12.40 -4.24 -10.70
CA ALA A 128 -13.50 -5.20 -10.80
C ALA A 128 -13.59 -6.12 -9.57
N TYR A 129 -12.45 -6.51 -8.99
CA TYR A 129 -12.42 -7.33 -7.78
C TYR A 129 -13.20 -6.68 -6.62
N VAL A 130 -12.95 -5.40 -6.34
CA VAL A 130 -13.62 -4.68 -5.25
C VAL A 130 -15.10 -4.41 -5.59
N ARG A 131 -15.41 -4.11 -6.86
CA ARG A 131 -16.78 -3.97 -7.36
C ARG A 131 -17.61 -5.23 -7.14
N ASP A 132 -17.08 -6.39 -7.54
CA ASP A 132 -17.86 -7.63 -7.65
C ASP A 132 -17.97 -8.39 -6.33
N ASN A 133 -17.04 -8.19 -5.38
CA ASN A 133 -16.97 -8.97 -4.14
C ASN A 133 -17.55 -8.25 -2.90
N GLY A 134 -18.13 -7.05 -3.05
CA GLY A 134 -18.82 -6.34 -1.97
C GLY A 134 -18.01 -6.24 -0.66
N ILE A 135 -18.66 -6.54 0.49
CA ILE A 135 -18.02 -6.50 1.82
C ILE A 135 -16.79 -7.40 1.89
N ALA A 136 -16.89 -8.64 1.39
CA ALA A 136 -15.78 -9.60 1.41
C ALA A 136 -14.58 -9.08 0.61
N GLY A 137 -14.82 -8.51 -0.57
CA GLY A 137 -13.76 -7.89 -1.37
C GLY A 137 -13.03 -6.76 -0.64
N HIS A 138 -13.77 -5.87 0.03
CA HIS A 138 -13.16 -4.78 0.81
C HIS A 138 -12.34 -5.33 1.97
N ALA A 139 -12.86 -6.32 2.69
CA ALA A 139 -12.14 -6.96 3.80
C ALA A 139 -10.84 -7.62 3.32
N VAL A 140 -10.90 -8.42 2.25
CA VAL A 140 -9.73 -9.09 1.66
C VAL A 140 -8.68 -8.08 1.22
N ARG A 141 -9.08 -7.04 0.48
CA ARG A 141 -8.13 -6.03 0.02
C ARG A 141 -7.55 -5.19 1.16
N ALA A 142 -8.31 -4.93 2.22
CA ALA A 142 -7.80 -4.27 3.43
C ALA A 142 -6.74 -5.12 4.12
N VAL A 143 -6.99 -6.40 4.36
CA VAL A 143 -6.02 -7.32 4.98
C VAL A 143 -4.75 -7.41 4.12
N LEU A 144 -4.89 -7.62 2.81
CA LEU A 144 -3.76 -7.70 1.89
C LEU A 144 -2.94 -6.40 1.83
N ALA A 145 -3.59 -5.24 1.86
CA ALA A 145 -2.88 -3.95 1.86
C ALA A 145 -2.16 -3.70 3.18
N ALA A 146 -2.89 -3.82 4.29
CA ALA A 146 -2.40 -3.54 5.64
C ALA A 146 -1.31 -4.52 6.07
N MET A 147 -1.39 -5.77 5.64
CA MET A 147 -0.44 -6.80 6.03
C MET A 147 0.60 -7.07 4.94
N GLY A 148 0.37 -6.71 3.68
CA GLY A 148 1.30 -6.93 2.58
C GLY A 148 2.37 -5.85 2.41
N SER A 149 2.19 -4.65 2.96
CA SER A 149 3.18 -3.57 2.91
C SER A 149 3.35 -2.84 4.25
N PRO A 150 4.58 -2.40 4.60
CA PRO A 150 4.81 -1.46 5.69
C PRO A 150 4.07 -0.13 5.54
N SER A 151 3.69 0.29 4.33
CA SER A 151 2.90 1.49 4.07
C SER A 151 1.64 1.15 3.28
N TRP A 152 0.48 1.60 3.74
CA TRP A 152 -0.80 1.36 3.08
C TRP A 152 -1.75 2.54 3.31
N GLY A 153 -2.81 2.64 2.50
CA GLY A 153 -3.82 3.67 2.63
C GLY A 153 -5.17 3.26 2.04
N ILE A 154 -6.20 4.04 2.36
CA ILE A 154 -7.56 3.89 1.81
C ILE A 154 -8.09 5.25 1.38
N TYR A 155 -8.96 5.24 0.38
CA TYR A 155 -9.75 6.40 -0.02
C TYR A 155 -11.11 6.39 0.70
N ASN A 156 -11.55 7.55 1.18
CA ASN A 156 -12.78 7.71 1.97
C ASN A 156 -14.01 7.22 1.19
N GLY A 157 -14.84 6.41 1.86
CA GLY A 157 -15.95 5.68 1.24
C GLY A 157 -15.65 4.19 1.06
N PHE A 158 -14.38 3.77 1.17
CA PHE A 158 -14.00 2.36 1.25
C PHE A 158 -14.67 1.66 2.44
N GLU A 159 -14.80 2.37 3.56
CA GLU A 159 -15.46 1.92 4.79
C GLU A 159 -16.96 1.68 4.60
N LEU A 160 -17.55 2.32 3.59
CA LEU A 160 -18.98 2.28 3.27
C LEU A 160 -19.30 1.35 2.09
N ILE A 161 -18.31 0.59 1.60
CA ILE A 161 -18.46 -0.29 0.44
C ILE A 161 -18.91 0.49 -0.80
N GLU A 162 -18.40 1.72 -0.99
CA GLU A 162 -18.63 2.44 -2.24
C GLU A 162 -17.93 1.70 -3.38
N ASN A 163 -18.68 0.91 -4.15
CA ASN A 163 -18.11 -0.03 -5.12
C ASN A 163 -18.82 -0.02 -6.47
N LYS A 164 -19.53 1.06 -6.80
CA LYS A 164 -20.21 1.21 -8.09
C LYS A 164 -19.30 1.89 -9.10
N GLN A 165 -18.79 1.10 -10.03
CA GLN A 165 -18.00 1.64 -11.14
C GLN A 165 -18.85 2.44 -12.13
N ARG A 166 -18.25 3.50 -12.66
CA ARG A 166 -18.71 4.14 -13.89
C ARG A 166 -18.60 3.14 -15.06
N PRO A 167 -19.64 2.95 -15.89
CA PRO A 167 -19.59 2.00 -17.00
C PRO A 167 -18.39 2.25 -17.93
N GLY A 168 -17.54 1.22 -18.09
CA GLY A 168 -16.35 1.28 -18.96
C GLY A 168 -15.10 1.90 -18.33
N PHE A 169 -15.15 2.29 -17.05
CA PHE A 169 -14.02 2.88 -16.35
C PHE A 169 -13.80 2.21 -14.99
N GLU A 170 -12.57 2.24 -14.49
CA GLU A 170 -12.22 1.78 -13.15
C GLU A 170 -12.31 2.92 -12.13
N GLU A 171 -13.31 3.80 -12.24
CA GLU A 171 -13.56 4.88 -11.27
C GLU A 171 -14.99 4.79 -10.74
N GLN A 172 -15.28 5.44 -9.61
CA GLN A 172 -16.64 5.52 -9.08
C GLN A 172 -17.59 6.22 -10.08
N ILE A 173 -18.84 5.77 -10.15
CA ILE A 173 -19.87 6.40 -10.99
C ILE A 173 -20.18 7.83 -10.56
N ASP A 174 -20.31 8.04 -9.25
CA ASP A 174 -20.60 9.32 -8.59
C ASP A 174 -19.33 9.77 -7.86
N ASN A 175 -18.38 10.29 -8.66
CA ASN A 175 -17.00 10.52 -8.24
C ASN A 175 -16.84 11.91 -7.58
N GLU A 176 -16.34 11.92 -6.34
CA GLU A 176 -16.11 13.13 -5.53
C GLU A 176 -15.15 14.14 -6.20
N LYS A 177 -14.36 13.70 -7.19
CA LYS A 177 -13.57 14.62 -8.04
C LYS A 177 -14.42 15.69 -8.74
N TYR A 178 -15.70 15.41 -9.00
CA TYR A 178 -16.58 16.26 -9.81
C TYR A 178 -17.85 16.71 -9.07
N GLU A 179 -18.06 16.25 -7.84
CA GLU A 179 -19.21 16.62 -7.01
C GLU A 179 -18.90 16.56 -5.52
N VAL A 180 -19.64 17.33 -4.72
CA VAL A 180 -19.55 17.25 -3.26
C VAL A 180 -20.27 15.98 -2.81
N LYS A 181 -19.53 15.06 -2.18
CA LYS A 181 -20.08 13.78 -1.71
C LYS A 181 -20.27 13.77 -0.20
N VAL A 182 -21.52 13.97 0.22
CA VAL A 182 -21.92 13.87 1.64
C VAL A 182 -22.21 12.41 1.97
N ARG A 183 -21.51 11.87 2.98
CA ARG A 183 -21.61 10.46 3.39
C ARG A 183 -22.26 10.34 4.77
N ASP A 184 -23.10 9.33 4.93
CA ASP A 184 -23.63 8.92 6.24
C ASP A 184 -22.64 7.96 6.91
N TRP A 185 -21.74 8.51 7.71
CA TRP A 185 -20.73 7.71 8.41
C TRP A 185 -21.30 6.77 9.47
N SER A 186 -22.54 7.00 9.95
CA SER A 186 -23.20 6.08 10.88
C SER A 186 -23.58 4.74 10.22
N ALA A 187 -23.58 4.68 8.87
CA ALA A 187 -23.81 3.45 8.14
C ALA A 187 -22.58 2.51 8.12
N ALA A 188 -21.37 2.99 8.46
CA ALA A 188 -20.15 2.19 8.39
C ALA A 188 -20.19 0.94 9.28
N ASP A 189 -20.82 1.04 10.45
CA ASP A 189 -20.95 -0.06 11.42
C ASP A 189 -21.68 -1.28 10.82
N LYS A 190 -22.53 -1.06 9.82
CA LYS A 190 -23.31 -2.13 9.15
C LYS A 190 -22.42 -3.10 8.37
N TYR A 191 -21.23 -2.64 7.94
CA TYR A 191 -20.33 -3.41 7.08
C TYR A 191 -19.16 -4.04 7.83
N GLY A 192 -18.87 -3.58 9.05
CA GLY A 192 -17.73 -4.05 9.85
C GLY A 192 -16.34 -3.66 9.30
N ILE A 193 -16.26 -2.96 8.16
CA ILE A 193 -14.98 -2.58 7.55
C ILE A 193 -14.24 -1.56 8.42
N ALA A 194 -14.91 -0.54 8.97
CA ALA A 194 -14.25 0.42 9.84
C ALA A 194 -13.61 -0.25 11.08
N GLU A 195 -14.28 -1.23 11.66
CA GLU A 195 -13.76 -2.04 12.77
C GLU A 195 -12.56 -2.89 12.32
N LEU A 196 -12.65 -3.57 11.17
CA LEU A 196 -11.54 -4.32 10.60
C LEU A 196 -10.32 -3.42 10.36
N LEU A 197 -10.48 -2.26 9.72
CA LEU A 197 -9.40 -1.30 9.48
C LEU A 197 -8.76 -0.83 10.79
N THR A 198 -9.58 -0.63 11.83
CA THR A 198 -9.12 -0.28 13.18
C THR A 198 -8.26 -1.39 13.77
N ASN A 199 -8.74 -2.64 13.71
CA ASN A 199 -8.01 -3.81 14.20
C ASN A 199 -6.71 -4.07 13.42
N LEU A 200 -6.72 -3.96 12.09
CA LEU A 200 -5.51 -4.08 11.26
C LEU A 200 -4.46 -3.03 11.65
N ASN A 201 -4.88 -1.80 11.90
CA ASN A 201 -3.98 -0.74 12.36
C ASN A 201 -3.51 -0.93 13.81
N ARG A 202 -4.33 -1.50 14.69
CA ARG A 202 -3.91 -1.92 16.04
C ARG A 202 -2.80 -2.95 15.94
N VAL A 203 -3.01 -4.04 15.20
CA VAL A 203 -2.02 -5.11 15.00
C VAL A 203 -0.70 -4.54 14.48
N ARG A 204 -0.76 -3.66 13.47
CA ARG A 204 0.44 -3.00 12.93
C ARG A 204 1.21 -2.15 13.96
N ARG A 205 0.51 -1.55 14.93
CA ARG A 205 1.11 -0.73 16.01
C ARG A 205 1.65 -1.58 17.15
N GLU A 206 1.01 -2.70 17.43
CA GLU A 206 1.42 -3.65 18.48
C GLU A 206 2.59 -4.52 18.03
N HIS A 207 2.67 -4.80 16.73
CA HIS A 207 3.74 -5.59 16.10
C HIS A 207 4.53 -4.77 15.07
N PRO A 208 5.17 -3.65 15.46
CA PRO A 208 5.84 -2.77 14.51
C PRO A 208 7.12 -3.39 13.93
N LYS A 209 7.75 -4.36 14.61
CA LYS A 209 9.00 -4.98 14.13
C LYS A 209 8.72 -5.97 13.00
N ALA A 210 7.50 -6.49 12.88
CA ALA A 210 7.07 -7.30 11.76
C ALA A 210 6.91 -6.51 10.44
N PHE A 211 6.96 -5.18 10.44
CA PHE A 211 6.74 -4.39 9.21
C PHE A 211 8.02 -3.76 8.67
N SER A 212 8.75 -4.56 7.88
CA SER A 212 9.85 -4.11 7.01
C SER A 212 9.56 -4.44 5.54
N TYR A 213 10.26 -3.82 4.61
CA TYR A 213 10.20 -4.17 3.19
C TYR A 213 11.07 -5.38 2.83
N HIS A 214 11.63 -6.09 3.81
CA HIS A 214 12.59 -7.19 3.58
C HIS A 214 12.33 -8.43 4.42
N ASN A 215 11.14 -8.53 5.02
CA ASN A 215 10.87 -9.53 6.04
C ASN A 215 9.58 -10.33 5.75
N LEU A 216 9.10 -10.31 4.51
CA LEU A 216 7.92 -11.04 4.08
C LEU A 216 8.33 -12.25 3.23
N THR A 217 7.76 -13.40 3.53
CA THR A 217 7.92 -14.63 2.76
C THR A 217 6.54 -15.19 2.40
N VAL A 218 6.31 -15.46 1.12
CA VAL A 218 5.08 -16.11 0.66
C VAL A 218 5.14 -17.58 1.03
N LEU A 219 4.07 -18.09 1.64
CA LEU A 219 3.97 -19.47 2.08
C LEU A 219 3.20 -20.29 1.06
N GLU A 220 3.60 -21.54 0.88
CA GLU A 220 2.84 -22.48 0.06
C GLU A 220 1.51 -22.80 0.73
N SER A 221 0.44 -22.87 -0.06
CA SER A 221 -0.85 -23.36 0.39
C SER A 221 -1.47 -24.27 -0.68
N SER A 222 -2.23 -25.28 -0.24
CA SER A 222 -2.78 -26.31 -1.12
C SER A 222 -3.96 -25.85 -2.00
N ASP A 223 -4.50 -24.66 -1.76
CA ASP A 223 -5.68 -24.12 -2.47
C ASP A 223 -5.28 -22.85 -3.26
N PRO A 224 -5.66 -22.73 -4.55
CA PRO A 224 -5.34 -21.55 -5.36
C PRO A 224 -6.04 -20.26 -4.91
N ASN A 225 -7.10 -20.33 -4.10
CA ASN A 225 -7.81 -19.18 -3.55
C ASN A 225 -7.30 -18.77 -2.16
N ILE A 226 -6.44 -19.57 -1.52
CA ILE A 226 -5.83 -19.20 -0.23
C ILE A 226 -4.44 -18.64 -0.46
N LEU A 227 -4.24 -17.36 -0.19
CA LEU A 227 -2.90 -16.77 -0.11
C LEU A 227 -2.42 -16.76 1.33
N ALA A 228 -1.20 -17.20 1.56
CA ALA A 228 -0.57 -17.14 2.87
C ALA A 228 0.83 -16.50 2.75
N PHE A 229 1.19 -15.68 3.73
CA PHE A 229 2.54 -15.15 3.86
C PHE A 229 2.89 -14.91 5.33
N ALA A 230 4.17 -15.02 5.65
CA ALA A 230 4.70 -14.67 6.95
C ALA A 230 5.45 -13.35 6.88
N ARG A 231 5.36 -12.55 7.95
CA ARG A 231 6.28 -11.44 8.23
C ARG A 231 7.12 -11.81 9.43
N HIS A 232 8.43 -11.93 9.26
CA HIS A 232 9.32 -12.41 10.32
C HIS A 232 10.55 -11.53 10.46
N THR A 233 10.72 -10.95 11.65
CA THR A 233 11.95 -10.26 12.02
C THR A 233 12.67 -11.06 13.09
N PRO A 234 13.90 -11.53 12.83
CA PRO A 234 14.65 -12.35 13.78
C PRO A 234 15.09 -11.50 14.98
N ALA A 235 15.36 -12.18 16.11
CA ALA A 235 15.61 -11.56 17.41
C ALA A 235 16.71 -10.48 17.40
N GLU A 236 17.78 -10.72 16.65
CA GLU A 236 18.91 -9.81 16.50
C GLU A 236 18.55 -8.50 15.77
N LEU A 237 17.44 -8.47 15.03
CA LEU A 237 16.97 -7.29 14.28
C LEU A 237 15.78 -6.58 14.95
N THR A 238 15.14 -7.19 15.97
CA THR A 238 14.04 -6.54 16.69
C THR A 238 14.52 -5.54 17.73
N GLY A 239 15.72 -5.76 18.30
CA GLY A 239 16.25 -5.02 19.44
C GLY A 239 15.63 -5.41 20.78
N THR A 240 14.91 -6.54 20.84
CA THR A 240 14.26 -7.06 22.06
C THR A 240 14.72 -8.48 22.42
N ASP A 241 15.72 -9.01 21.72
CA ASP A 241 16.21 -10.41 21.81
C ASP A 241 15.09 -11.46 21.63
N LYS A 242 13.97 -11.06 21.02
CA LYS A 242 12.85 -11.93 20.67
C LYS A 242 12.48 -11.72 19.21
N PRO A 243 12.26 -12.80 18.44
CA PRO A 243 11.73 -12.64 17.09
C PRO A 243 10.30 -12.11 17.15
N GLU A 244 9.87 -11.46 16.07
CA GLU A 244 8.48 -11.03 15.88
C GLU A 244 7.97 -11.63 14.57
N THR A 245 6.93 -12.47 14.66
CA THR A 245 6.38 -13.22 13.52
C THR A 245 4.87 -13.01 13.44
N LEU A 246 4.39 -12.55 12.29
CA LEU A 246 2.98 -12.55 11.92
C LEU A 246 2.76 -13.53 10.77
N ILE A 247 1.73 -14.36 10.85
CA ILE A 247 1.29 -15.23 9.76
C ILE A 247 -0.06 -14.73 9.29
N VAL A 248 -0.18 -14.47 8.00
CA VAL A 248 -1.38 -13.91 7.39
C VAL A 248 -1.90 -14.93 6.39
N VAL A 249 -3.16 -15.34 6.56
CA VAL A 249 -3.84 -16.29 5.67
C VAL A 249 -5.13 -15.64 5.19
N VAL A 250 -5.31 -15.53 3.88
CA VAL A 250 -6.42 -14.80 3.27
C VAL A 250 -7.10 -15.67 2.23
N ASN A 251 -8.42 -15.84 2.37
CA ASN A 251 -9.26 -16.36 1.29
C ASN A 251 -9.53 -15.24 0.29
N LEU A 252 -9.08 -15.42 -0.96
CA LEU A 252 -9.25 -14.47 -2.05
C LEU A 252 -10.61 -14.59 -2.74
N ASP A 253 -11.36 -15.66 -2.48
CA ASP A 253 -12.73 -15.82 -2.97
C ASP A 253 -13.70 -15.09 -2.02
N GLY A 254 -14.43 -14.11 -2.56
CA GLY A 254 -15.42 -13.33 -1.82
C GLY A 254 -16.80 -13.97 -1.73
N HIS A 255 -16.99 -15.16 -2.30
CA HIS A 255 -18.29 -15.83 -2.42
C HIS A 255 -18.32 -17.18 -1.70
N GLU A 256 -17.22 -17.94 -1.74
CA GLU A 256 -17.18 -19.31 -1.22
C GLU A 256 -16.18 -19.47 -0.06
N ALA A 257 -16.49 -20.44 0.82
CA ALA A 257 -15.59 -20.85 1.88
C ALA A 257 -14.55 -21.84 1.36
N HIS A 258 -13.30 -21.65 1.80
CA HIS A 258 -12.17 -22.49 1.39
C HIS A 258 -11.47 -23.13 2.59
N GLN A 259 -10.97 -24.35 2.40
CA GLN A 259 -10.13 -25.06 3.37
C GLN A 259 -8.81 -25.43 2.69
N ALA A 260 -7.69 -25.08 3.33
CA ALA A 260 -6.36 -25.36 2.80
C ALA A 260 -5.38 -25.77 3.89
N MET A 261 -4.33 -26.49 3.48
CA MET A 261 -3.11 -26.65 4.26
C MET A 261 -2.15 -25.52 3.89
N VAL A 262 -1.59 -24.83 4.89
CA VAL A 262 -0.52 -23.84 4.73
C VAL A 262 0.78 -24.47 5.22
N HIS A 263 1.83 -24.41 4.41
CA HIS A 263 3.13 -24.95 4.74
C HIS A 263 4.01 -23.87 5.38
N LEU A 264 4.58 -24.17 6.54
CA LEU A 264 5.48 -23.30 7.29
C LEU A 264 6.69 -24.12 7.72
N GLU A 265 7.87 -23.77 7.24
CA GLU A 265 9.12 -24.39 7.67
C GLU A 265 9.52 -23.81 9.03
N LEU A 266 9.08 -24.47 10.11
CA LEU A 266 9.20 -23.97 11.49
C LEU A 266 10.60 -23.47 11.88
N PRO A 267 11.72 -24.13 11.50
CA PRO A 267 13.07 -23.65 11.81
C PRO A 267 13.40 -22.28 11.23
N ASP A 268 12.83 -21.91 10.08
CA ASP A 268 13.05 -20.59 9.44
C ASP A 268 12.50 -19.43 10.30
N TYR A 269 11.61 -19.75 11.25
CA TYR A 269 10.98 -18.79 12.16
C TYR A 269 11.44 -18.98 13.61
N GLY A 270 12.50 -19.76 13.84
CA GLY A 270 13.03 -20.04 15.18
C GLY A 270 12.14 -20.96 16.03
N ILE A 271 11.27 -21.75 15.40
CA ILE A 271 10.35 -22.66 16.09
C ILE A 271 10.91 -24.09 16.02
N ASP A 272 11.04 -24.74 17.17
CA ASP A 272 11.45 -26.15 17.25
C ASP A 272 10.29 -27.06 16.77
N PRO A 273 10.48 -27.85 15.69
CA PRO A 273 9.44 -28.74 15.16
C PRO A 273 8.91 -29.76 16.16
N LYS A 274 9.68 -30.09 17.21
CA LYS A 274 9.25 -31.00 18.28
C LYS A 274 8.13 -30.41 19.13
N TRP A 275 8.13 -29.10 19.32
CA TRP A 275 7.21 -28.40 20.22
C TRP A 275 6.15 -27.58 19.48
N GLY A 276 6.44 -27.19 18.24
CA GLY A 276 5.57 -26.30 17.46
C GLY A 276 5.47 -24.91 18.08
N ALA A 277 4.43 -24.17 17.72
CA ALA A 277 4.13 -22.85 18.25
C ALA A 277 2.67 -22.73 18.68
N HIS A 278 2.43 -21.91 19.70
CA HIS A 278 1.10 -21.40 20.00
C HIS A 278 0.86 -20.18 19.11
N ILE A 279 -0.25 -20.19 18.37
CA ILE A 279 -0.66 -19.08 17.50
C ILE A 279 -1.87 -18.41 18.13
N HIS A 280 -1.91 -17.08 18.04
CA HIS A 280 -3.05 -16.26 18.44
C HIS A 280 -3.60 -15.55 17.22
N ASP A 281 -4.91 -15.63 16.99
CA ASP A 281 -5.56 -14.84 15.94
C ASP A 281 -5.91 -13.45 16.46
N GLU A 282 -5.11 -12.47 16.05
CA GLU A 282 -5.27 -11.06 16.41
C GLU A 282 -6.64 -10.44 16.06
N LEU A 283 -7.38 -11.00 15.09
CA LEU A 283 -8.69 -10.49 14.70
C LEU A 283 -9.83 -11.08 15.52
N THR A 284 -9.70 -12.34 15.97
CA THR A 284 -10.79 -13.06 16.65
C THR A 284 -10.51 -13.39 18.12
N GLY A 285 -9.27 -13.25 18.56
CA GLY A 285 -8.82 -13.57 19.90
C GLY A 285 -8.64 -15.06 20.18
N ARG A 286 -8.72 -15.92 19.15
CA ARG A 286 -8.58 -17.38 19.27
C ARG A 286 -7.15 -17.82 19.48
#